data_AF-A0A9D5ACD6-F1
#
_entry.id   AF-A0A9D5ACD6-F1
#
_cell.length_a   1.000
_cell.length_b   1.000
_cell.length_c   1.000
_cell.angle_alpha   90.00
_cell.angle_beta   90.00
_cell.angle_gamma   90.00
#
_symmetry.space_group_name_H-M   'P 1'
#
loop_
_entity.id
_entity.type
_entity.pdbx_description
1 polymer ?
#
loop_
_entity_poly.entity_id
_entity_poly.type
_entity_poly.pdbx_seq_one_letter_code
_entity_poly.pdbx_strand_id
1 'polypeptide(L)'
;MKLIDLKFQQFHHILAPPSADPLGYWSHCRVNKSACTPAQINTLQGFRLSMLAALKPFYFYSKRGGMFINSCFAHCQSESQETWFGDDSPRINKKTIPRSSW
;
A
#
# COMPACT_ATOMS: atom_id res chain seq x y z
N MET A 1 5.23 -1.59 13.09
CA MET A 1 5.51 -2.20 11.77
C MET A 1 4.29 -3.06 11.41
N LYS A 2 3.21 -2.42 10.95
CA LYS A 2 1.92 -3.08 10.77
C LYS A 2 1.90 -3.82 9.45
N LEU A 3 1.58 -5.11 9.53
CA LEU A 3 1.43 -6.02 8.42
C LEU A 3 0.37 -5.51 7.44
N ILE A 4 0.67 -5.67 6.15
CA ILE A 4 -0.20 -5.52 4.97
C ILE A 4 -0.30 -4.07 4.45
N ASP A 5 0.66 -3.73 3.60
CA ASP A 5 0.74 -2.48 2.84
C ASP A 5 -0.10 -2.62 1.56
N LEU A 6 -1.36 -3.02 1.71
CA LEU A 6 -2.31 -3.10 0.62
C LEU A 6 -3.35 -2.01 0.80
N LYS A 7 -3.23 -0.99 -0.05
CA LYS A 7 -4.11 0.17 -0.16
C LYS A 7 -5.58 -0.29 -0.05
N PHE A 8 -6.41 0.39 0.75
CA PHE A 8 -7.84 0.06 0.91
C PHE A 8 -8.54 -0.10 -0.43
N GLN A 9 -8.23 0.80 -1.36
CA GLN A 9 -8.71 0.73 -2.73
C GLN A 9 -8.17 -0.47 -3.53
N GLN A 10 -6.87 -0.79 -3.46
CA GLN A 10 -6.37 -2.01 -4.11
C GLN A 10 -7.03 -3.26 -3.51
N PHE A 11 -7.27 -3.26 -2.20
CA PHE A 11 -7.93 -4.39 -1.56
C PHE A 11 -9.38 -4.56 -2.06
N HIS A 12 -10.15 -3.47 -2.10
CA HIS A 12 -11.55 -3.49 -2.51
C HIS A 12 -11.78 -3.68 -4.02
N HIS A 13 -10.85 -3.21 -4.87
CA HIS A 13 -11.03 -3.18 -6.32
C HIS A 13 -10.13 -4.16 -7.08
N ILE A 14 -8.98 -4.57 -6.51
CA ILE A 14 -7.99 -5.42 -7.21
C ILE A 14 -7.88 -6.79 -6.55
N LEU A 15 -7.74 -6.87 -5.22
CA LEU A 15 -7.44 -8.13 -4.55
C LEU A 15 -8.68 -8.96 -4.19
N ALA A 16 -9.74 -8.29 -3.71
CA ALA A 16 -10.98 -8.93 -3.31
C ALA A 16 -12.21 -8.13 -3.78
N PRO A 17 -12.35 -7.85 -5.09
CA PRO A 17 -13.57 -7.27 -5.62
C PRO A 17 -14.74 -8.25 -5.46
N PRO A 18 -15.99 -7.76 -5.31
CA PRO A 18 -17.16 -8.63 -5.22
C PRO A 18 -17.27 -9.65 -6.36
N SER A 19 -16.79 -9.29 -7.56
CA SER A 19 -16.76 -10.19 -8.72
C SER A 19 -15.78 -11.36 -8.59
N ALA A 20 -14.71 -11.22 -7.80
CA ALA A 20 -13.72 -12.27 -7.56
C ALA A 20 -13.94 -13.01 -6.22
N ASP A 21 -14.89 -12.55 -5.40
CA ASP A 21 -15.31 -13.21 -4.16
C ASP A 21 -16.85 -13.40 -4.11
N PRO A 22 -17.46 -14.20 -5.02
CA PRO A 22 -18.91 -14.37 -5.05
C PRO A 22 -19.49 -15.02 -3.79
N LEU A 23 -18.66 -15.80 -3.09
CA LEU A 23 -19.02 -16.52 -1.87
C LEU A 23 -18.76 -15.69 -0.59
N GLY A 24 -18.16 -14.50 -0.73
CA GLY A 24 -18.00 -13.56 0.38
C GLY A 24 -16.95 -13.95 1.42
N TYR A 25 -15.99 -14.82 1.09
CA TYR A 25 -14.96 -15.26 2.04
C TYR A 25 -14.07 -14.12 2.51
N TRP A 26 -13.88 -13.10 1.68
CA TRP A 26 -13.05 -11.92 1.96
C TRP A 26 -13.86 -10.76 2.52
N SER A 27 -15.18 -10.86 2.59
CA SER A 27 -16.08 -9.77 3.01
C SER A 27 -15.71 -9.16 4.37
N HIS A 28 -15.46 -10.00 5.39
CA HIS A 28 -15.08 -9.54 6.72
C HIS A 28 -13.69 -8.89 6.74
N CYS A 29 -12.70 -9.53 6.07
CA CYS A 29 -11.34 -9.02 5.93
C CYS A 29 -11.30 -7.68 5.17
N ARG A 30 -12.21 -7.49 4.22
CA ARG A 30 -12.38 -6.26 3.42
C ARG A 30 -12.84 -5.08 4.27
N VAL A 31 -13.88 -5.29 5.07
CA VAL A 31 -14.40 -4.25 5.96
C VAL A 31 -13.44 -4.00 7.12
N ASN A 32 -12.91 -5.05 7.71
CA ASN A 32 -11.99 -4.99 8.84
C ASN A 32 -10.78 -5.91 8.61
N LYS A 33 -9.62 -5.30 8.41
CA LYS A 33 -8.37 -6.03 8.15
C LYS A 33 -7.88 -6.82 9.35
N SER A 34 -8.29 -6.45 10.55
CA SER A 34 -8.02 -7.24 11.76
C SER A 34 -8.85 -8.51 11.82
N ALA A 35 -9.89 -8.64 10.98
CA ALA A 35 -10.72 -9.85 10.86
C ALA A 35 -10.23 -10.80 9.75
N CYS A 36 -9.10 -10.51 9.10
CA CYS A 36 -8.52 -11.41 8.11
C CYS A 36 -8.01 -12.71 8.76
N THR A 37 -8.27 -13.85 8.12
CA THR A 37 -7.70 -15.12 8.56
C THR A 37 -6.20 -15.19 8.26
N PRO A 38 -5.43 -16.06 8.93
CA PRO A 38 -4.01 -16.26 8.63
C PRO A 38 -3.74 -16.58 7.16
N ALA A 39 -4.62 -17.37 6.52
CA ALA A 39 -4.51 -17.69 5.10
C ALA A 39 -4.68 -16.44 4.21
N GLN A 40 -5.68 -15.60 4.50
CA GLN A 40 -5.89 -14.34 3.79
C GLN A 40 -4.70 -13.40 3.97
N ILE A 41 -4.18 -13.28 5.19
CA ILE A 41 -2.97 -12.49 5.48
C ILE A 41 -1.78 -12.99 4.63
N ASN A 42 -1.57 -14.30 4.55
CA ASN A 42 -0.49 -14.88 3.74
C ASN A 42 -0.63 -14.56 2.25
N THR A 43 -1.84 -14.64 1.70
CA THR A 43 -2.10 -14.24 0.31
C THR A 43 -1.74 -12.76 0.07
N LEU A 44 -2.11 -11.86 0.99
CA LEU A 44 -1.80 -10.43 0.91
C LEU A 44 -0.30 -10.16 1.01
N GLN A 45 0.41 -10.89 1.86
CA GLN A 45 1.87 -10.83 1.93
C GLN A 45 2.53 -11.35 0.65
N GLY A 46 1.99 -12.41 0.05
CA GLY A 46 2.44 -12.91 -1.25
C GLY A 46 2.35 -11.84 -2.33
N PHE A 47 1.19 -11.16 -2.44
CA PHE A 47 1.02 -10.05 -3.37
C PHE A 47 2.03 -8.92 -3.14
N ARG A 48 2.25 -8.53 -1.87
CA ARG A 48 3.26 -7.51 -1.52
C ARG A 48 4.65 -7.91 -2.03
N LEU A 49 5.06 -9.15 -1.81
CA LEU A 49 6.37 -9.63 -2.26
C LEU A 49 6.48 -9.60 -3.79
N SER A 50 5.42 -9.99 -4.51
CA SER A 50 5.37 -9.90 -5.97
C SER A 50 5.48 -8.45 -6.46
N MET A 51 4.76 -7.50 -5.83
CA MET A 51 4.87 -6.07 -6.14
C MET A 51 6.31 -5.57 -5.94
N LEU A 52 6.92 -5.88 -4.79
CA LEU A 52 8.30 -5.47 -4.52
C LEU A 52 9.29 -6.08 -5.51
N ALA A 53 9.10 -7.36 -5.88
CA ALA A 53 9.91 -8.02 -6.88
C ALA A 53 9.79 -7.35 -8.26
N ALA A 54 8.58 -6.96 -8.67
CA ALA A 54 8.34 -6.24 -9.92
C ALA A 54 9.01 -4.85 -9.96
N LEU A 55 9.18 -4.21 -8.80
CA LEU A 55 9.84 -2.90 -8.67
C LEU A 55 11.38 -2.99 -8.59
N LYS A 56 11.95 -4.18 -8.34
CA LYS A 56 13.41 -4.37 -8.22
C LYS A 56 14.21 -3.83 -9.42
N PRO A 57 13.81 -4.04 -10.69
CA PRO A 57 14.58 -3.51 -11.82
C PRO A 57 14.70 -1.98 -11.78
N PHE A 58 13.61 -1.28 -11.45
CA PHE A 58 13.66 0.17 -11.29
C PHE A 58 14.59 0.57 -10.14
N TYR A 59 14.45 -0.11 -8.98
CA TYR A 59 15.27 0.16 -7.80
C TYR A 59 16.78 -0.01 -8.07
N PHE A 60 17.17 -1.05 -8.82
CA PHE A 60 18.59 -1.33 -9.06
C PHE A 60 19.20 -0.54 -10.22
N TYR A 61 18.41 -0.21 -11.25
CA TYR A 61 18.95 0.31 -12.51
C TYR A 61 18.59 1.78 -12.81
N SER A 62 17.62 2.38 -12.10
CA SER A 62 17.26 3.79 -12.30
C SER A 62 18.31 4.72 -11.71
N LYS A 63 18.80 5.68 -12.51
CA LYS A 63 19.73 6.75 -12.09
C LYS A 63 19.09 8.12 -11.97
N ARG A 64 17.80 8.25 -12.29
CA ARG A 64 17.10 9.54 -12.45
C ARG A 64 15.79 9.65 -11.68
N GLY A 65 15.45 8.66 -10.85
CA GLY A 65 14.20 8.68 -10.08
C GLY A 65 14.25 7.80 -8.85
N GLY A 66 13.43 8.14 -7.86
CA GLY A 66 13.24 7.39 -6.62
C GLY A 66 11.83 6.80 -6.51
N MET A 67 11.67 5.84 -5.61
CA MET A 67 10.35 5.29 -5.26
C MET A 67 10.12 5.46 -3.77
N PHE A 68 8.92 5.92 -3.42
CA PHE A 68 8.42 5.91 -2.05
C PHE A 68 7.35 4.84 -1.90
N ILE A 69 7.61 3.84 -1.07
CA ILE A 69 6.65 2.78 -0.75
C ILE A 69 6.42 2.84 0.76
N ASN A 70 5.19 3.10 1.18
CA ASN A 70 4.82 3.15 2.59
C ASN A 70 3.66 2.20 2.91
N SER A 71 3.45 2.02 4.21
CA SER A 71 2.40 1.18 4.80
C SER A 71 1.12 1.95 5.09
N CYS A 72 0.81 2.98 4.30
CA CYS A 72 -0.29 3.88 4.58
C CYS A 72 -1.61 3.41 3.94
N PHE A 73 -2.70 3.68 4.66
CA PHE A 73 -4.06 3.41 4.21
C PHE A 73 -4.66 4.55 3.36
N ALA A 74 -3.87 5.09 2.41
CA ALA A 74 -4.26 6.30 1.66
C ALA A 74 -4.40 6.04 0.14
N HIS A 75 -5.45 6.62 -0.44
CA HIS A 75 -5.60 6.75 -1.90
C HIS A 75 -5.17 8.14 -2.33
N CYS A 76 -4.47 8.25 -3.48
CA CYS A 76 -4.04 9.52 -4.03
C CYS A 76 -3.35 10.43 -3.00
N GLN A 77 -2.45 9.84 -2.20
CA GLN A 77 -1.86 10.50 -1.04
C GLN A 77 -1.16 11.82 -1.42
N SER A 78 -0.61 11.91 -2.62
CA SER A 78 0.04 13.11 -3.14
C SER A 78 -0.89 14.12 -3.81
N GLU A 79 -2.16 13.77 -4.06
CA GLU A 79 -3.10 14.68 -4.73
C GLU A 79 -3.71 15.71 -3.77
N SER A 80 -4.02 15.30 -2.53
CA SER A 80 -4.51 16.23 -1.52
C SER A 80 -3.34 17.01 -0.90
N GLN A 81 -3.22 18.27 -1.29
CA GLN A 81 -2.21 19.21 -0.79
C GLN A 81 -2.22 19.29 0.75
N GLU A 82 -3.40 19.34 1.36
CA GLU A 82 -3.55 19.40 2.82
C GLU A 82 -2.94 18.17 3.51
N THR A 83 -3.20 16.97 2.99
CA THR A 83 -2.66 15.74 3.60
C THR A 83 -1.20 15.44 3.21
N TRP A 84 -0.77 15.92 2.04
CA TRP A 84 0.58 15.69 1.53
C TRP A 84 1.62 16.63 2.13
N PHE A 85 1.22 17.87 2.44
CA PHE A 85 2.07 18.89 3.05
C PHE A 85 1.78 19.12 4.54
N GLY A 86 0.68 18.59 5.07
CA GLY A 86 0.29 18.74 6.47
C GLY A 86 1.27 18.11 7.47
N ASP A 87 1.08 18.43 8.75
CA ASP A 87 1.99 17.99 9.82
C ASP A 87 2.05 16.46 9.95
N ASP A 88 0.92 15.80 9.72
CA ASP A 88 0.75 14.33 9.73
C ASP A 88 1.12 13.66 8.39
N SER A 89 1.72 14.40 7.46
CA SER A 89 2.18 13.83 6.19
C SER A 89 3.25 12.74 6.43
N PRO A 90 3.38 11.77 5.51
CA PRO A 90 4.47 10.80 5.57
C PRO A 90 5.83 11.48 5.57
N ARG A 91 6.75 10.97 6.39
CA ARG A 91 8.09 11.54 6.54
C ARG A 91 9.18 10.49 6.32
N ILE A 92 10.25 10.91 5.65
CA ILE A 92 11.53 10.20 5.59
C ILE A 92 12.55 11.04 6.37
N ASN A 93 13.21 10.45 7.35
CA ASN A 93 14.22 11.14 8.16
C ASN A 93 13.73 12.50 8.72
N LYS A 94 12.50 12.52 9.25
CA LYS A 94 11.77 13.70 9.77
C LYS A 94 11.41 14.78 8.74
N LYS A 95 11.75 14.61 7.46
CA LYS A 95 11.36 15.50 6.36
C LYS A 95 10.11 14.97 5.65
N THR A 96 9.21 15.87 5.25
CA THR A 96 8.06 15.50 4.41
C THR A 96 8.55 15.05 3.04
N ILE A 97 7.80 14.17 2.37
CA ILE A 97 8.17 13.66 1.04
C ILE A 97 8.40 14.76 -0.02
N PRO A 98 7.59 15.84 -0.08
CA PRO A 98 7.86 16.96 -0.99
C PRO A 98 9.21 17.66 -0.75
N ARG A 99 9.73 17.59 0.48
CA ARG A 99 10.92 18.32 0.92
C ARG A 99 12.13 17.39 1.11
N SER A 100 11.99 16.09 0.85
CA SER A 100 13.09 15.14 0.90
C SER A 100 13.93 15.23 -0.38
N SER A 101 15.24 15.35 -0.23
CA SER A 101 16.19 15.15 -1.31
C SER A 101 16.29 13.64 -1.58
N TRP A 102 15.96 13.23 -2.80
CA TRP A 102 16.00 11.85 -3.28
C TRP A 102 17.36 11.51 -3.89
#